data_AF-A0A9X0FVS0-F1
#
_entry.id   AF-A0A9X0FVS0-F1
#
_cell.length_a   1.000
_cell.length_b   1.000
_cell.length_c   1.000
_cell.angle_alpha   90.00
_cell.angle_beta   90.00
_cell.angle_gamma   90.00
#
_symmetry.space_group_name_H-M   'P 1'
#
loop_
_entity.id
_entity.type
_entity.pdbx_description
1 polymer ?
#
loop_
_entity_poly.entity_id
_entity_poly.type
_entity_poly.pdbx_seq_one_letter_code
_entity_poly.pdbx_strand_id
1 'polypeptide(L)'
;MRLMKAATDLQEQAIEEVSKEIEDLLSHSVNGEAQEKQPPLTFIDGVYNGTMDDAFRILSGLQLLHTIILKPKRHITKRDRELFELNREQVNACGFSFPFDLDDFAGRHLQNA
;
A
#
# COMPACT_ATOMS: atom_id res chain seq x y z
N MET A 1 -22.60 8.11 -16.16
CA MET A 1 -23.14 6.79 -15.78
C MET A 1 -22.04 6.07 -15.02
N ARG A 2 -22.09 6.02 -13.68
CA ARG A 2 -21.09 5.26 -12.89
C ARG A 2 -21.40 3.77 -13.13
N LEU A 3 -20.46 3.08 -13.77
CA LEU A 3 -20.47 1.61 -13.85
C LEU A 3 -20.49 1.06 -12.42
N MET A 4 -21.28 -0.01 -12.22
CA MET A 4 -21.67 -0.64 -10.95
C MET A 4 -20.66 -0.54 -9.78
N LYS A 5 -21.06 0.10 -8.67
CA LYS A 5 -20.46 -0.13 -7.36
C LYS A 5 -20.93 -1.51 -6.88
N ALA A 6 -20.02 -2.49 -6.84
CA ALA A 6 -20.27 -3.88 -6.46
C ALA A 6 -19.38 -4.38 -5.32
N ALA A 7 -18.33 -3.63 -4.97
CA ALA A 7 -17.55 -3.87 -3.77
C ALA A 7 -18.43 -3.71 -2.52
N THR A 8 -18.27 -4.60 -1.55
CA THR A 8 -18.98 -4.50 -0.27
C THR A 8 -18.26 -3.56 0.68
N ASP A 9 -18.99 -2.96 1.62
CA ASP A 9 -18.40 -2.13 2.68
C ASP A 9 -17.31 -2.90 3.46
N LEU A 10 -17.45 -4.22 3.60
CA LEU A 10 -16.45 -5.08 4.22
C LEU A 10 -15.13 -5.15 3.43
N GLN A 11 -15.18 -5.12 2.10
CA GLN A 11 -13.98 -5.07 1.26
C GLN A 11 -13.29 -3.71 1.36
N GLU A 12 -14.06 -2.62 1.35
CA GLU A 12 -13.52 -1.26 1.54
C GLU A 12 -12.89 -1.13 2.93
N GLN A 13 -13.54 -1.65 3.97
CA GLN A 13 -12.98 -1.69 5.33
C GLN A 13 -11.68 -2.51 5.41
N ALA A 14 -11.63 -3.69 4.79
CA ALA A 14 -10.41 -4.50 4.78
C ALA A 14 -9.24 -3.78 4.08
N ILE A 15 -9.53 -3.02 3.02
CA ILE A 15 -8.53 -2.18 2.34
C ILE A 15 -8.04 -1.08 3.30
N GLU A 16 -8.95 -0.39 4.00
CA GLU A 16 -8.60 0.65 4.98
C GLU A 16 -7.75 0.10 6.13
N GLU A 17 -8.08 -1.09 6.65
CA GLU A 17 -7.32 -1.75 7.72
C GLU A 17 -5.86 -2.03 7.30
N VAL A 18 -5.65 -2.67 6.15
CA VAL A 18 -4.29 -2.95 5.64
C VAL A 18 -3.55 -1.65 5.30
N SER A 19 -4.25 -0.65 4.77
CA SER A 19 -3.65 0.64 4.44
C SER A 19 -3.11 1.34 5.69
N LYS A 20 -3.91 1.33 6.76
CA LYS A 20 -3.49 1.89 8.05
C LYS A 20 -2.29 1.16 8.63
N GLU A 21 -2.25 -0.16 8.55
CA GLU A 21 -1.07 -0.94 8.96
C GLU A 21 0.19 -0.49 8.20
N ILE A 22 0.10 -0.25 6.90
CA ILE A 22 1.22 0.23 6.08
C ILE A 22 1.62 1.67 6.47
N GLU A 23 0.67 2.57 6.71
CA GLU A 23 0.94 3.94 7.17
C GLU A 23 1.61 4.00 8.54
N ASP A 24 1.19 3.12 9.46
CA ASP A 24 1.82 2.99 10.78
C ASP A 24 3.30 2.57 10.64
N LEU A 25 3.63 1.73 9.64
CA LEU A 25 5.02 1.35 9.35
C LEU A 25 5.88 2.52 8.85
N LEU A 26 5.30 3.50 8.16
CA LEU A 26 5.99 4.72 7.73
C LEU A 26 6.28 5.65 8.91
N SER A 27 5.30 5.79 9.81
CA SER A 27 5.38 6.65 11.00
C SER A 27 6.48 6.23 12.00
N HIS A 28 6.92 4.96 11.94
CA HIS A 28 7.99 4.43 12.78
C HIS A 28 9.40 4.49 12.13
N SER A 29 9.53 5.05 10.91
CA SER A 29 10.83 5.25 10.27
C SER A 29 11.56 6.48 10.86
N VAL A 30 12.81 6.30 11.27
CA VAL A 30 13.52 7.12 12.29
C VAL A 30 14.08 8.47 11.78
N ASN A 31 13.42 9.17 10.86
CA ASN A 31 13.92 10.48 10.41
C ASN A 31 13.06 11.62 11.00
N GLY A 32 13.54 12.17 12.11
CA GLY A 32 12.95 13.31 12.84
C GLY A 32 13.09 14.68 12.13
N GLU A 33 13.41 14.70 10.85
CA GLU A 33 13.49 15.94 10.06
C GLU A 33 12.56 15.79 8.85
N ALA A 34 11.53 16.63 8.83
CA ALA A 34 10.42 16.62 7.87
C ALA A 34 9.46 15.42 7.99
N GLN A 35 8.68 15.41 9.07
CA GLN A 35 7.30 14.91 9.05
C GLN A 35 6.44 15.82 8.13
N GLU A 36 6.90 16.04 6.89
CA GLU A 36 6.01 16.46 5.81
C GLU A 36 4.93 15.40 5.75
N LYS A 37 3.67 15.83 5.85
CA LYS A 37 2.50 14.94 5.80
C LYS A 37 2.63 14.06 4.57
N GLN A 38 3.12 12.83 4.76
CA GLN A 38 3.13 11.84 3.70
C GLN A 38 1.69 11.68 3.23
N PRO A 39 1.44 11.73 1.91
CA PRO A 39 0.09 11.61 1.39
C PRO A 39 -0.51 10.28 1.83
N PRO A 40 -1.75 10.26 2.35
CA PRO A 40 -2.36 9.04 2.86
C PRO A 40 -2.62 8.06 1.70
N LEU A 41 -2.63 6.78 2.04
CA LEU A 41 -3.13 5.72 1.20
C LEU A 41 -4.65 5.88 1.09
N THR A 42 -5.14 6.20 -0.09
CA THR A 42 -6.56 6.54 -0.26
C THR A 42 -7.06 6.26 -1.66
N PHE A 43 -8.38 6.09 -1.78
CA PHE A 43 -9.04 6.00 -3.08
C PHE A 43 -8.99 7.34 -3.81
N ILE A 44 -8.70 7.28 -5.11
CA ILE A 44 -8.74 8.43 -6.00
C ILE A 44 -10.17 8.57 -6.51
N ASP A 45 -10.85 9.66 -6.10
CA ASP A 45 -12.21 9.93 -6.55
C ASP A 45 -12.26 10.07 -8.08
N GLY A 46 -13.27 9.44 -8.68
CA GLY A 46 -13.44 9.38 -10.13
C GLY A 46 -12.56 8.36 -10.87
N VAL A 47 -11.62 7.68 -10.19
CA VAL A 47 -10.79 6.60 -10.79
C VAL A 47 -11.19 5.23 -10.28
N TYR A 48 -11.43 5.08 -8.97
CA TYR A 48 -11.93 3.82 -8.42
C TYR A 48 -13.37 3.56 -8.86
N ASN A 49 -13.57 2.48 -9.62
CA ASN A 49 -14.89 2.13 -10.17
C ASN A 49 -15.78 1.39 -9.17
N GLY A 50 -15.27 1.04 -7.98
CA GLY A 50 -16.05 0.36 -6.96
C GLY A 50 -16.44 -1.07 -7.32
N THR A 51 -15.77 -1.70 -8.29
CA THR A 51 -16.08 -3.08 -8.69
C THR A 51 -15.48 -4.08 -7.71
N MET A 52 -16.06 -5.28 -7.61
CA MET A 52 -15.53 -6.35 -6.76
C MET A 52 -14.12 -6.79 -7.20
N ASP A 53 -13.83 -6.77 -8.51
CA ASP A 53 -12.50 -7.09 -9.06
C ASP A 53 -11.47 -6.03 -8.66
N ASP A 54 -11.81 -4.74 -8.77
CA ASP A 54 -10.93 -3.66 -8.33
C ASP A 54 -10.65 -3.74 -6.83
N ALA A 55 -11.69 -3.94 -6.01
CA ALA A 55 -11.53 -4.09 -4.56
C ALA A 55 -10.64 -5.28 -4.20
N PHE A 56 -10.83 -6.43 -4.86
CA PHE A 56 -10.01 -7.61 -4.63
C PHE A 56 -8.54 -7.40 -5.06
N ARG A 57 -8.32 -6.75 -6.21
CA ARG A 57 -6.99 -6.40 -6.70
C ARG A 57 -6.27 -5.40 -5.80
N ILE A 58 -6.99 -4.41 -5.27
CA ILE A 58 -6.43 -3.46 -4.30
C ILE A 58 -6.05 -4.20 -3.02
N LEU A 59 -6.98 -4.96 -2.45
CA LEU A 59 -6.75 -5.68 -1.20
C LEU A 59 -5.57 -6.66 -1.30
N SER A 60 -5.57 -7.53 -2.32
CA SER A 60 -4.49 -8.51 -2.51
C SER A 60 -3.15 -7.86 -2.81
N GLY A 61 -3.14 -6.76 -3.58
CA GLY A 61 -1.95 -5.95 -3.84
C GLY A 61 -1.38 -5.35 -2.56
N LEU A 62 -2.23 -4.69 -1.75
CA LEU A 62 -1.82 -4.12 -0.46
C LEU A 62 -1.29 -5.18 0.51
N GLN A 63 -1.91 -6.35 0.59
CA GLN A 63 -1.42 -7.46 1.43
C GLN A 63 -0.02 -7.94 1.00
N LEU A 64 0.25 -8.01 -0.30
CA LEU A 64 1.56 -8.39 -0.82
C LEU A 64 2.60 -7.29 -0.56
N LEU A 65 2.25 -6.02 -0.78
CA LEU A 65 3.09 -4.87 -0.45
C LEU A 65 3.45 -4.89 1.04
N HIS A 66 2.45 -5.01 1.92
CA HIS A 66 2.62 -5.14 3.37
C HIS A 66 3.57 -6.29 3.73
N THR A 67 3.36 -7.47 3.15
CA THR A 67 4.22 -8.65 3.37
C THR A 67 5.68 -8.39 3.00
N ILE A 68 5.93 -7.71 1.87
CA ILE A 68 7.29 -7.37 1.43
C ILE A 68 7.92 -6.32 2.36
N ILE A 69 7.16 -5.29 2.74
CA ILE A 69 7.60 -4.22 3.67
C ILE A 69 7.98 -4.79 5.04
N LEU A 70 7.31 -5.86 5.49
CA LEU A 70 7.61 -6.56 6.74
C LEU A 70 8.93 -7.35 6.72
N LYS A 71 9.49 -7.67 5.54
CA LYS A 71 10.73 -8.45 5.45
C LYS A 71 11.92 -7.64 5.96
N PRO A 72 12.85 -8.24 6.73
CA PRO A 72 14.12 -7.60 7.04
C PRO A 72 14.86 -7.18 5.75
N LYS A 73 15.45 -5.98 5.69
CA LYS A 73 16.15 -5.47 4.49
C LYS A 73 17.10 -6.47 3.85
N ARG A 74 17.85 -7.19 4.70
CA ARG A 74 18.81 -8.23 4.27
C ARG A 74 18.18 -9.42 3.54
N HIS A 75 16.87 -9.63 3.69
CA HIS A 75 16.11 -10.72 3.08
C HIS A 75 15.27 -10.26 1.87
N ILE A 76 15.25 -8.96 1.56
CA ILE A 76 14.55 -8.45 0.38
C ILE A 76 15.34 -8.85 -0.87
N THR A 77 14.73 -9.72 -1.68
CA THR A 77 15.33 -10.20 -2.93
C THR A 77 15.03 -9.26 -4.09
N LYS A 78 15.72 -9.45 -5.23
CA LYS A 78 15.37 -8.76 -6.49
C LYS A 78 13.92 -9.06 -6.90
N ARG A 79 13.48 -10.31 -6.74
CA ARG A 79 12.11 -10.74 -7.05
C ARG A 79 11.08 -10.01 -6.18
N ASP A 80 11.40 -9.78 -4.90
CA ASP A 80 10.52 -9.02 -4.00
C ASP A 80 10.37 -7.56 -4.46
N ARG A 81 11.47 -6.93 -4.91
CA ARG A 81 11.42 -5.58 -5.48
C ARG A 81 10.56 -5.53 -6.74
N GLU A 82 10.73 -6.47 -7.66
CA GLU A 82 9.91 -6.56 -8.87
C GLU A 82 8.43 -6.77 -8.55
N LEU A 83 8.12 -7.64 -7.56
CA LEU A 83 6.75 -7.86 -7.11
C LEU A 83 6.16 -6.62 -6.45
N PHE A 84 6.95 -5.88 -5.66
CA PHE A 84 6.52 -4.65 -5.03
C PHE A 84 6.11 -3.62 -6.10
N GLU A 85 6.98 -3.34 -7.06
CA GLU A 85 6.70 -2.37 -8.13
C GLU A 85 5.45 -2.75 -8.94
N LEU A 86 5.33 -4.02 -9.35
CA LEU A 86 4.18 -4.50 -10.10
C LEU A 86 2.87 -4.32 -9.32
N ASN A 87 2.88 -4.59 -8.02
CA ASN A 87 1.69 -4.46 -7.19
C ASN A 87 1.38 -3.00 -6.85
N ARG A 88 2.40 -2.15 -6.69
CA ARG A 88 2.21 -0.70 -6.56
C ARG A 88 1.49 -0.17 -7.79
N GLU A 89 1.98 -0.51 -8.99
CA GLU A 89 1.36 -0.07 -10.25
C GLU A 89 -0.08 -0.59 -10.40
N GLN A 90 -0.33 -1.86 -10.06
CA GLN A 90 -1.68 -2.44 -10.10
C GLN A 90 -2.66 -1.71 -9.17
N VAL A 91 -2.28 -1.49 -7.92
CA VAL A 91 -3.13 -0.83 -6.92
C VAL A 91 -3.46 0.60 -7.36
N ASN A 92 -2.48 1.35 -7.88
CA ASN A 92 -2.68 2.67 -8.46
C ASN A 92 -3.58 2.63 -9.70
N ALA A 93 -3.44 1.63 -10.57
CA ALA A 93 -4.29 1.46 -11.76
C ALA A 93 -5.75 1.15 -11.40
N CYS A 94 -6.00 0.51 -10.27
CA CYS A 94 -7.35 0.29 -9.72
C CYS A 94 -7.94 1.54 -9.04
N GLY A 95 -7.23 2.67 -9.01
CA GLY A 95 -7.70 3.92 -8.43
C GLY A 95 -7.44 4.03 -6.93
N PHE A 96 -6.46 3.31 -6.40
CA PHE A 96 -6.01 3.46 -5.01
C PHE A 96 -4.59 4.03 -5.00
N SER A 97 -4.43 5.23 -4.46
CA SER A 97 -3.16 5.95 -4.45
C SER A 97 -2.18 5.29 -3.48
N PHE A 98 -1.12 4.68 -4.02
CA PHE A 98 0.03 4.19 -3.27
C PHE A 98 1.29 4.93 -3.73
N PRO A 99 1.66 6.05 -3.06
CA PRO A 99 2.71 6.97 -3.52
C PRO A 99 4.07 6.70 -2.88
N PHE A 100 4.34 5.46 -2.47
CA PHE A 100 5.57 5.09 -1.77
C PHE A 100 6.37 4.03 -2.52
N ASP A 101 7.69 4.16 -2.42
CA ASP A 101 8.66 3.19 -2.88
C ASP A 101 9.10 2.28 -1.73
N LEU A 102 9.64 1.11 -2.05
CA LEU A 102 10.09 0.18 -1.01
C LEU A 102 11.16 0.78 -0.09
N ASP A 103 11.98 1.69 -0.62
CA ASP A 103 13.07 2.32 0.15
C ASP A 103 12.55 3.38 1.14
N ASP A 104 11.32 3.89 1.00
CA ASP A 104 10.67 4.77 2.00
C ASP A 104 10.48 4.04 3.34
N PHE A 105 10.39 2.71 3.30
CA PHE A 105 10.26 1.87 4.49
C PHE A 105 11.62 1.43 5.07
N ALA A 106 12.75 1.84 4.47
CA ALA A 106 14.08 1.35 4.85
C ALA A 106 14.53 1.78 6.25
N GLY A 107 14.01 2.90 6.77
CA GLY A 107 14.33 3.43 8.11
C GLY A 107 13.87 2.54 9.27
N ARG A 108 12.98 1.57 9.00
CA ARG A 108 12.49 0.59 9.98
C ARG A 108 13.57 -0.39 10.47
N HIS A 109 14.59 -0.64 9.67
CA HIS A 109 15.53 -1.74 9.92
C HIS A 109 16.63 -1.43 10.95
N LEU A 110 16.69 -0.20 11.47
CA LEU A 110 17.65 0.19 12.52
C LEU A 110 17.24 -0.25 13.93
N GLN A 111 15.99 -0.70 14.14
CA GLN A 111 15.50 -1.10 15.47
C GLN A 111 15.61 -2.60 15.77
N ASN A 112 16.04 -3.44 14.81
CA ASN A 112 16.17 -4.89 14.98
C ASN A 112 17.62 -5.40 14.77
N ALA A 113 18.62 -4.54 14.97
CA ALA A 113 20.05 -4.88 14.95
C ALA A 113 20.59 -5.04 16.37
#